data_AF-A0A538KW46-F1
#
_entry.id   AF-A0A538KW46-F1
#
_cell.length_a   1.000
_cell.length_b   1.000
_cell.length_c   1.000
_cell.angle_alpha   90.00
_cell.angle_beta   90.00
_cell.angle_gamma   90.00
#
_symmetry.space_group_name_H-M   'P 1'
#
loop_
_entity.id
_entity.type
_entity.pdbx_description
1 polymer ?
#
loop_
_entity_poly.entity_id
_entity_poly.type
_entity_poly.pdbx_seq_one_letter_code
_entity_poly.pdbx_strand_id
1 'polypeptide(L)'
;ENNITNGIPDSMEQNLALLGELGGTKTYNHYPNGWAMAFNTPFKMWKRYEFNGGTSDPCIISWPNGITAKGEMRGQYHHAIDLVPTILDCLGVEPPETIGGHVQSGFDGVSMRYSFDQGTMPTARATQFYSMLGSRAIWHDGWKAVTTHPTISGWSHFGSDTWELYHTDVDRAELHNLADQEPERLNEMINLWYAEAGRNGAFPLDDRSAIEILTTPRPLLSPARNRYVYYPDLAEVPESQAVNIRNRSYGIGALVDIPALGAEGVLFAHGSRFGGHALYIKNNRLHYAYNWVGHFEQKIVGSEDVPVGNDLILAANFVKDGEDPPGVSTGMLSLYHGETKVGEERIKTQPGKFSIAGEGLCVGRDGGEPVTDDYPGPHPHEFTGGTINRVAVDVSGEPYIDLEREAAAMLARE
;
A
#
# COMPACT_ATOMS: atom_id res chain seq x y z
N GLU A 1 0.00 -12.32 -1.58
CA GLU A 1 -0.46 -11.05 -0.99
C GLU A 1 -1.11 -10.15 -2.04
N ASN A 2 -0.50 -9.95 -3.22
CA ASN A 2 -1.06 -9.08 -4.24
C ASN A 2 -2.47 -9.46 -4.74
N ASN A 3 -2.82 -10.74 -4.72
CA ASN A 3 -4.19 -11.22 -4.96
C ASN A 3 -5.23 -10.52 -4.06
N ILE A 4 -4.95 -10.39 -2.76
CA ILE A 4 -5.85 -9.79 -1.78
C ILE A 4 -6.11 -8.31 -2.09
N THR A 5 -5.06 -7.57 -2.47
CA THR A 5 -5.16 -6.14 -2.79
C THR A 5 -5.78 -5.84 -4.14
N ASN A 6 -5.91 -6.86 -4.98
CA ASN A 6 -6.59 -6.81 -6.26
C ASN A 6 -7.94 -7.53 -6.24
N GLY A 7 -8.38 -8.06 -5.09
CA GLY A 7 -9.66 -8.78 -4.98
C GLY A 7 -9.71 -10.07 -5.80
N ILE A 8 -8.57 -10.67 -6.11
CA ILE A 8 -8.46 -11.90 -6.90
C ILE A 8 -8.40 -13.09 -5.95
N PRO A 9 -9.30 -14.09 -6.08
CA PRO A 9 -9.24 -15.30 -5.27
C PRO A 9 -8.01 -16.13 -5.64
N ASP A 10 -7.43 -16.83 -4.65
CA ASP A 10 -6.46 -17.90 -4.90
C ASP A 10 -7.12 -19.28 -4.82
N SER A 11 -6.37 -20.32 -5.21
CA SER A 11 -6.73 -21.69 -4.90
C SER A 11 -5.62 -22.42 -4.16
N MET A 12 -6.01 -23.41 -3.36
CA MET A 12 -5.06 -24.30 -2.68
C MET A 12 -4.14 -25.02 -3.68
N GLU A 13 -4.66 -25.40 -4.85
CA GLU A 13 -3.88 -26.04 -5.91
C GLU A 13 -2.75 -25.13 -6.43
N GLN A 14 -3.05 -23.86 -6.71
CA GLN A 14 -2.07 -22.86 -7.14
C GLN A 14 -0.98 -22.65 -6.07
N ASN A 15 -1.39 -22.54 -4.80
CA ASN A 15 -0.45 -22.36 -3.69
C ASN A 15 0.45 -23.59 -3.49
N LEU A 16 -0.09 -24.80 -3.58
CA LEU A 16 0.67 -26.04 -3.44
C LEU A 16 1.67 -26.26 -4.60
N ALA A 17 1.35 -25.80 -5.81
CA ALA A 17 2.28 -25.86 -6.93
C ALA A 17 3.57 -25.05 -6.68
N LEU A 18 3.51 -24.03 -5.82
CA LEU A 18 4.64 -23.18 -5.45
C LEU A 18 5.33 -23.61 -4.15
N LEU A 19 5.00 -24.77 -3.58
CA LEU A 19 5.50 -25.22 -2.28
C LEU A 19 7.03 -25.18 -2.18
N GLY A 20 7.74 -25.56 -3.25
CA GLY A 20 9.21 -25.55 -3.30
C GLY A 20 9.86 -24.17 -3.44
N GLU A 21 9.06 -23.14 -3.77
CA GLU A 21 9.51 -21.77 -4.00
C GLU A 21 9.08 -20.82 -2.86
N LEU A 22 8.29 -21.30 -1.89
CA LEU A 22 7.80 -20.48 -0.77
C LEU A 22 8.94 -19.85 0.02
N GLY A 23 8.87 -18.54 0.22
CA GLY A 23 9.90 -17.74 0.90
C GLY A 23 11.07 -17.34 -0.01
N GLY A 24 11.08 -17.82 -1.26
CA GLY A 24 11.97 -17.33 -2.30
C GLY A 24 11.43 -16.07 -2.98
N THR A 25 12.26 -15.46 -3.81
CA THR A 25 11.96 -14.20 -4.53
C THR A 25 10.81 -14.32 -5.55
N LYS A 26 10.40 -15.53 -5.91
CA LYS A 26 9.29 -15.79 -6.83
C LYS A 26 7.92 -15.83 -6.16
N THR A 27 7.85 -15.69 -4.84
CA THR A 27 6.59 -15.77 -4.09
C THR A 27 6.35 -14.50 -3.29
N TYR A 28 5.11 -14.01 -3.30
CA TYR A 28 4.68 -12.91 -2.44
C TYR A 28 3.68 -13.45 -1.42
N ASN A 29 4.18 -14.22 -0.46
CA ASN A 29 3.37 -15.03 0.43
C ASN A 29 2.76 -14.24 1.60
N HIS A 30 1.57 -14.66 2.02
CA HIS A 30 0.99 -14.28 3.30
C HIS A 30 0.78 -15.56 4.10
N TYR A 31 1.15 -15.57 5.38
CA TYR A 31 0.97 -16.75 6.23
C TYR A 31 -0.52 -17.06 6.54
N PRO A 32 -0.88 -18.33 6.78
CA PRO A 32 -2.23 -18.72 7.19
C PRO A 32 -2.65 -18.17 8.57
N ASN A 33 -3.97 -18.02 8.79
CA ASN A 33 -4.55 -17.53 10.05
C ASN A 33 -4.12 -18.33 11.30
N GLY A 34 -3.83 -19.63 11.16
CA GLY A 34 -3.35 -20.46 12.28
C GLY A 34 -2.02 -19.96 12.86
N TRP A 35 -1.10 -19.48 12.01
CA TRP A 35 0.15 -18.87 12.46
C TRP A 35 -0.08 -17.49 13.07
N ALA A 36 -1.01 -16.71 12.52
CA ALA A 36 -1.40 -15.44 13.14
C ALA A 36 -1.91 -15.66 14.57
N MET A 37 -2.78 -16.65 14.81
CA MET A 37 -3.22 -17.01 16.16
C MET A 37 -2.09 -17.51 17.06
N ALA A 38 -1.18 -18.35 16.54
CA ALA A 38 -0.06 -18.87 17.31
C ALA A 38 0.86 -17.74 17.81
N PHE A 39 1.15 -16.75 16.97
CA PHE A 39 1.99 -15.61 17.35
C PHE A 39 1.31 -14.61 18.29
N ASN A 40 -0.02 -14.62 18.36
CA ASN A 40 -0.78 -13.75 19.27
C ASN A 40 -1.13 -14.43 20.60
N THR A 41 -0.83 -15.72 20.77
CA THR A 41 -1.12 -16.44 22.01
C THR A 41 -0.45 -15.75 23.21
N PRO A 42 -1.19 -15.45 24.31
CA PRO A 42 -2.52 -15.96 24.66
C PRO A 42 -3.70 -15.10 24.22
N PHE A 43 -3.48 -14.01 23.48
CA PHE A 43 -4.51 -13.04 23.15
C PHE A 43 -5.42 -13.49 22.00
N LYS A 44 -6.68 -13.03 22.07
CA LYS A 44 -7.71 -13.30 21.08
C LYS A 44 -7.47 -12.50 19.79
N MET A 45 -7.68 -13.14 18.63
CA MET A 45 -7.51 -12.57 17.29
C MET A 45 -6.09 -12.03 17.01
N TRP A 46 -5.95 -11.13 16.02
CA TRP A 46 -4.68 -10.63 15.50
C TRP A 46 -4.89 -9.26 14.81
N LYS A 47 -3.86 -8.77 14.11
CA LYS A 47 -3.85 -7.53 13.30
C LYS A 47 -5.22 -7.18 12.66
N ARG A 48 -5.60 -5.90 12.78
CA ARG A 48 -6.85 -5.23 12.35
C ARG A 48 -8.01 -5.36 13.33
N TYR A 49 -8.02 -6.36 14.19
CA TYR A 49 -9.08 -6.52 15.19
C TYR A 49 -8.70 -5.82 16.49
N GLU A 50 -9.68 -5.19 17.14
CA GLU A 50 -9.44 -4.43 18.38
C GLU A 50 -9.41 -5.31 19.65
N PHE A 51 -9.39 -6.64 19.51
CA PHE A 51 -8.99 -7.55 20.58
C PHE A 51 -7.52 -7.35 20.96
N ASN A 52 -7.08 -7.86 22.10
CA ASN A 52 -5.70 -7.73 22.56
C ASN A 52 -4.69 -8.38 21.60
N GLY A 53 -5.09 -9.38 20.79
CA GLY A 53 -4.21 -9.93 19.76
C GLY A 53 -3.94 -8.96 18.61
N GLY A 54 -4.76 -7.94 18.40
CA GLY A 54 -4.48 -6.89 17.42
C GLY A 54 -3.93 -5.59 18.00
N THR A 55 -3.92 -5.45 19.34
CA THR A 55 -3.65 -4.16 20.02
C THR A 55 -2.61 -4.23 21.15
N SER A 56 -2.18 -5.42 21.58
CA SER A 56 -1.20 -5.59 22.66
C SER A 56 0.15 -6.08 22.13
N ASP A 57 1.04 -5.14 21.84
CA ASP A 57 2.42 -5.40 21.45
C ASP A 57 3.42 -5.27 22.63
N PRO A 58 4.59 -5.93 22.56
CA PRO A 58 5.66 -5.69 23.52
C PRO A 58 6.23 -4.27 23.38
N CYS A 59 6.33 -3.55 24.49
CA CYS A 59 7.01 -2.26 24.57
C CYS A 59 8.24 -2.37 25.49
N ILE A 60 9.42 -2.03 24.96
CA ILE A 60 10.68 -2.02 25.72
C ILE A 60 11.20 -0.59 25.73
N ILE A 61 11.35 -0.02 26.92
CA ILE A 61 11.92 1.31 27.11
C ILE A 61 13.28 1.17 27.78
N SER A 62 14.33 1.71 27.14
CA SER A 62 15.68 1.75 27.68
C SER A 62 16.20 3.17 27.69
N TRP A 63 16.40 3.70 28.90
CA TRP A 63 17.03 5.00 29.10
C TRP A 63 17.91 4.95 30.36
N PRO A 64 19.16 4.47 30.24
CA PRO A 64 20.00 4.18 31.40
C PRO A 64 20.25 5.38 32.34
N ASN A 65 20.22 6.61 31.81
CA ASN A 65 20.43 7.83 32.57
C ASN A 65 19.19 8.32 33.32
N GLY A 66 17.99 7.84 32.98
CA GLY A 66 16.73 8.29 33.58
C GLY A 66 15.81 7.16 34.05
N ILE A 67 16.22 5.90 33.91
CA ILE A 67 15.52 4.72 34.41
C ILE A 67 16.50 3.90 35.24
N THR A 68 16.26 3.88 36.54
CA THR A 68 17.05 3.10 37.51
C THR A 68 16.81 1.61 37.38
N ALA A 69 15.55 1.25 37.13
CA ALA A 69 15.05 -0.09 36.83
C ALA A 69 15.89 -0.81 35.74
N LYS A 70 16.18 -2.11 35.97
CA LYS A 70 16.86 -3.03 35.04
C LYS A 70 16.05 -4.32 34.85
N GLY A 71 15.32 -4.39 33.74
CA GLY A 71 14.62 -5.61 33.30
C GLY A 71 13.33 -5.92 34.05
N GLU A 72 12.83 -5.01 34.89
CA GLU A 72 11.55 -5.19 35.57
C GLU A 72 10.38 -4.93 34.62
N MET A 73 9.28 -5.65 34.87
CA MET A 73 8.04 -5.52 34.10
C MET A 73 7.16 -4.38 34.63
N ARG A 74 6.32 -3.81 33.76
CA ARG A 74 5.28 -2.84 34.09
C ARG A 74 3.93 -3.37 33.63
N GLY A 75 2.94 -3.31 34.52
CA GLY A 75 1.59 -3.85 34.31
C GLY A 75 0.52 -2.79 34.02
N GLN A 76 0.90 -1.51 34.09
CA GLN A 76 0.04 -0.38 33.79
C GLN A 76 -0.42 -0.42 32.34
N TYR A 77 -1.64 0.04 32.10
CA TYR A 77 -2.19 0.12 30.76
C TYR A 77 -1.67 1.36 30.04
N HIS A 78 -1.08 1.15 28.86
CA HIS A 78 -0.52 2.20 28.01
C HIS A 78 -0.86 1.92 26.54
N HIS A 79 -0.84 2.98 25.74
CA HIS A 79 -1.11 2.93 24.31
C HIS A 79 0.00 3.64 23.52
N ALA A 80 0.15 3.34 22.23
CA ALA A 80 1.23 3.91 21.40
C ALA A 80 1.20 5.46 21.36
N ILE A 81 0.04 6.07 21.54
CA ILE A 81 -0.14 7.53 21.59
C ILE A 81 0.51 8.17 22.83
N ASP A 82 0.89 7.37 23.84
CA ASP A 82 1.57 7.82 25.06
C ASP A 82 3.06 8.10 24.82
N LEU A 83 3.64 7.65 23.71
CA LEU A 83 5.08 7.79 23.43
C LEU A 83 5.52 9.25 23.32
N VAL A 84 4.81 10.05 22.53
CA VAL A 84 5.17 11.48 22.32
C VAL A 84 5.11 12.28 23.63
N PRO A 85 4.00 12.27 24.41
CA PRO A 85 3.97 12.99 25.68
C PRO A 85 5.02 12.47 26.67
N THR A 86 5.34 11.17 26.67
CA THR A 86 6.42 10.61 27.50
C THR A 86 7.79 11.17 27.12
N ILE A 87 8.10 11.25 25.83
CA ILE A 87 9.38 11.79 25.34
C ILE A 87 9.50 13.27 25.72
N LEU A 88 8.45 14.06 25.50
CA LEU A 88 8.44 15.49 25.84
C LEU A 88 8.61 15.73 27.34
N ASP A 89 7.90 14.98 28.18
CA ASP A 89 8.03 15.01 29.64
C ASP A 89 9.48 14.67 30.06
N CYS A 90 10.07 13.60 29.51
CA CYS A 90 11.46 13.24 29.81
C CYS A 90 12.48 14.32 29.40
N LEU A 91 12.21 15.05 28.32
CA LEU A 91 13.03 16.17 27.85
C LEU A 91 12.77 17.49 28.61
N GLY A 92 11.68 17.58 29.37
CA GLY A 92 11.22 18.82 29.98
C GLY A 92 10.79 19.87 28.93
N VAL A 93 10.25 19.41 27.80
CA VAL A 93 9.80 20.27 26.69
C VAL A 93 8.28 20.39 26.74
N GLU A 94 7.80 21.62 26.91
CA GLU A 94 6.39 21.93 26.71
C GLU A 94 6.06 21.91 25.20
N PRO A 95 5.02 21.20 24.77
CA PRO A 95 4.64 21.19 23.36
C PRO A 95 4.14 22.56 22.91
N PRO A 96 4.61 23.08 21.76
CA PRO A 96 4.18 24.38 21.28
C PRO A 96 2.72 24.33 20.80
N GLU A 97 1.92 25.33 21.18
CA GLU A 97 0.54 25.48 20.68
C GLU A 97 0.48 25.71 19.16
N THR A 98 1.55 26.25 18.58
CA THR A 98 1.65 26.51 17.14
C THR A 98 3.02 26.13 16.57
N ILE A 99 3.03 25.57 15.37
CA ILE A 99 4.25 25.29 14.60
C ILE A 99 4.07 25.87 13.20
N GLY A 100 4.97 26.76 12.78
CA GLY A 100 4.91 27.40 11.46
C GLY A 100 3.61 28.19 11.20
N GLY A 101 2.98 28.71 12.26
CA GLY A 101 1.70 29.44 12.17
C GLY A 101 0.44 28.55 12.19
N HIS A 102 0.60 27.22 12.29
CA HIS A 102 -0.52 26.28 12.39
C HIS A 102 -0.76 25.85 13.83
N VAL A 103 -2.02 25.93 14.30
CA VAL A 103 -2.44 25.42 15.62
C VAL A 103 -2.30 23.90 15.63
N GLN A 104 -1.67 23.37 16.66
CA GLN A 104 -1.47 21.93 16.83
C GLN A 104 -2.66 21.29 17.56
N SER A 105 -2.98 20.05 17.21
CA SER A 105 -3.92 19.24 17.98
C SER A 105 -3.34 18.92 19.35
N GLY A 106 -4.21 18.80 20.36
CA GLY A 106 -3.81 18.27 21.67
C GLY A 106 -3.36 16.81 21.57
N PHE A 107 -2.58 16.36 22.54
CA PHE A 107 -2.25 14.94 22.68
C PHE A 107 -3.38 14.21 23.41
N ASP A 108 -3.85 13.11 22.83
CA ASP A 108 -4.74 12.15 23.51
C ASP A 108 -3.98 11.15 24.41
N GLY A 109 -2.65 11.24 24.37
CA GLY A 109 -1.70 10.45 25.16
C GLY A 109 -1.48 11.00 26.57
N VAL A 110 -1.05 10.13 27.48
CA VAL A 110 -0.60 10.47 28.84
C VAL A 110 0.83 9.97 29.01
N SER A 111 1.71 10.77 29.60
CA SER A 111 3.11 10.36 29.83
C SER A 111 3.19 9.09 30.69
N MET A 112 4.01 8.14 30.28
CA MET A 112 4.32 6.90 30.99
C MET A 112 5.43 7.08 32.03
N ARG A 113 6.07 8.27 32.11
CA ARG A 113 7.25 8.52 32.94
C ARG A 113 7.05 8.15 34.40
N TYR A 114 5.83 8.34 34.91
CA TYR A 114 5.46 7.98 36.28
C TYR A 114 5.75 6.51 36.63
N SER A 115 5.68 5.62 35.63
CA SER A 115 5.88 4.19 35.79
C SER A 115 7.36 3.79 35.84
N PHE A 116 8.29 4.67 35.42
CA PHE A 116 9.70 4.30 35.24
C PHE A 116 10.35 3.89 36.57
N ASP A 117 10.25 4.73 37.59
CA ASP A 117 10.82 4.47 38.92
C ASP A 117 9.79 3.91 39.91
N GLN A 118 8.49 4.09 39.67
CA GLN A 118 7.41 3.64 40.57
C GLN A 118 6.50 2.62 39.89
N GLY A 119 7.02 1.42 39.67
CA GLY A 119 6.34 0.37 38.90
C GLY A 119 5.04 -0.18 39.50
N THR A 120 4.64 0.23 40.70
CA THR A 120 3.37 -0.17 41.35
C THR A 120 2.31 0.93 41.35
N MET A 121 2.60 2.10 40.77
CA MET A 121 1.58 3.15 40.69
C MET A 121 0.41 2.71 39.79
N PRO A 122 -0.82 3.14 40.11
CA PRO A 122 -1.98 2.89 39.27
C PRO A 122 -1.77 3.41 37.83
N THR A 123 -2.49 2.80 36.89
CA THR A 123 -2.60 3.33 35.53
C THR A 123 -3.07 4.80 35.57
N ALA A 124 -2.33 5.70 34.91
CA ALA A 124 -2.69 7.13 34.87
C ALA A 124 -3.81 7.44 33.85
N ARG A 125 -3.97 6.57 32.84
CA ARG A 125 -5.01 6.66 31.82
C ARG A 125 -6.32 6.03 32.33
N ALA A 126 -7.44 6.74 32.14
CA ALA A 126 -8.77 6.21 32.44
C ALA A 126 -9.43 5.54 31.22
N THR A 127 -9.20 6.06 30.01
CA THR A 127 -9.92 5.62 28.80
C THR A 127 -9.01 5.51 27.59
N GLN A 128 -9.25 4.51 26.73
CA GLN A 128 -8.65 4.40 25.40
C GLN A 128 -9.68 3.97 24.37
N PHE A 129 -9.81 4.80 23.33
CA PHE A 129 -10.67 4.57 22.18
C PHE A 129 -9.94 3.78 21.08
N TYR A 130 -10.65 2.86 20.44
CA TYR A 130 -10.17 2.07 19.32
C TYR A 130 -11.20 1.99 18.20
N SER A 131 -10.75 2.20 16.96
CA SER A 131 -11.52 1.92 15.76
C SER A 131 -10.60 1.76 14.54
N MET A 132 -10.72 0.62 13.85
CA MET A 132 -9.96 0.34 12.65
C MET A 132 -10.71 -0.62 11.73
N LEU A 133 -10.88 -0.23 10.46
CA LEU A 133 -11.34 -1.11 9.38
C LEU A 133 -12.63 -1.89 9.72
N GLY A 134 -13.55 -1.24 10.44
CA GLY A 134 -14.81 -1.79 10.93
C GLY A 134 -14.80 -2.32 12.36
N SER A 135 -13.65 -2.75 12.88
CA SER A 135 -13.52 -3.20 14.27
C SER A 135 -13.55 -1.99 15.23
N ARG A 136 -14.12 -2.20 16.41
CA ARG A 136 -14.39 -1.17 17.41
C ARG A 136 -14.10 -1.72 18.80
N ALA A 137 -13.43 -0.93 19.63
CA ALA A 137 -13.32 -1.22 21.06
C ALA A 137 -13.14 0.04 21.90
N ILE A 138 -13.44 -0.09 23.18
CA ILE A 138 -13.17 0.91 24.20
C ILE A 138 -12.59 0.19 25.40
N TRP A 139 -11.49 0.71 25.94
CA TRP A 139 -11.00 0.34 27.26
C TRP A 139 -11.29 1.48 28.23
N HIS A 140 -11.81 1.16 29.41
CA HIS A 140 -12.09 2.13 30.47
C HIS A 140 -11.91 1.48 31.85
N ASP A 141 -10.99 2.03 32.66
CA ASP A 141 -10.73 1.60 34.04
C ASP A 141 -10.66 0.07 34.23
N GLY A 142 -9.85 -0.59 33.40
CA GLY A 142 -9.62 -2.04 33.42
C GLY A 142 -10.62 -2.86 32.61
N TRP A 143 -11.76 -2.29 32.24
CA TRP A 143 -12.78 -2.95 31.43
C TRP A 143 -12.60 -2.68 29.95
N LYS A 144 -12.93 -3.65 29.11
CA LYS A 144 -12.88 -3.53 27.66
C LYS A 144 -14.15 -4.06 27.02
N ALA A 145 -14.78 -3.24 26.19
CA ALA A 145 -15.86 -3.67 25.30
C ALA A 145 -15.34 -3.67 23.86
N VAL A 146 -15.62 -4.72 23.10
CA VAL A 146 -15.09 -4.93 21.74
C VAL A 146 -16.13 -5.60 20.84
N THR A 147 -16.19 -5.23 19.56
CA THR A 147 -17.12 -5.82 18.59
C THR A 147 -16.56 -7.05 17.90
N THR A 148 -17.43 -8.03 17.65
CA THR A 148 -17.16 -9.14 16.73
C THR A 148 -17.56 -8.73 15.31
N HIS A 149 -16.76 -7.85 14.69
CA HIS A 149 -16.99 -7.35 13.33
C HIS A 149 -15.88 -7.80 12.39
N PRO A 150 -16.19 -8.49 11.27
CA PRO A 150 -15.19 -8.82 10.26
C PRO A 150 -14.57 -7.54 9.67
N THR A 151 -13.24 -7.44 9.68
CA THR A 151 -12.56 -6.26 9.13
C THR A 151 -12.38 -6.34 7.63
N ILE A 152 -12.34 -5.20 6.93
CA ILE A 152 -12.06 -5.06 5.49
C ILE A 152 -12.92 -5.95 4.58
N SER A 153 -14.19 -6.17 4.95
CA SER A 153 -15.07 -7.14 4.31
C SER A 153 -16.31 -6.54 3.66
N GLY A 154 -16.57 -5.24 3.84
CA GLY A 154 -17.85 -4.62 3.45
C GLY A 154 -19.04 -5.27 4.15
N TRP A 155 -18.84 -5.72 5.40
CA TRP A 155 -19.86 -6.36 6.23
C TRP A 155 -21.00 -5.39 6.57
N SER A 156 -20.69 -4.11 6.75
CA SER A 156 -21.65 -3.06 7.09
C SER A 156 -22.45 -3.42 8.34
N HIS A 157 -23.71 -2.96 8.45
CA HIS A 157 -24.66 -3.35 9.49
C HIS A 157 -24.13 -3.22 10.93
N PHE A 158 -23.28 -2.21 11.19
CA PHE A 158 -22.63 -1.98 12.49
C PHE A 158 -23.58 -1.95 13.70
N GLY A 159 -24.86 -1.60 13.50
CA GLY A 159 -25.87 -1.61 14.56
C GLY A 159 -26.29 -3.01 15.02
N SER A 160 -25.99 -4.05 14.23
CA SER A 160 -26.29 -5.45 14.52
C SER A 160 -25.09 -6.22 15.06
N ASP A 161 -23.93 -5.58 15.22
CA ASP A 161 -22.73 -6.24 15.74
C ASP A 161 -22.94 -6.69 17.18
N THR A 162 -22.44 -7.88 17.49
CA THR A 162 -22.31 -8.34 18.88
C THR A 162 -21.14 -7.62 19.54
N TRP A 163 -21.38 -7.09 20.73
CA TRP A 163 -20.35 -6.60 21.63
C TRP A 163 -20.05 -7.64 22.70
N GLU A 164 -18.76 -7.83 22.96
CA GLU A 164 -18.26 -8.62 24.07
C GLU A 164 -17.68 -7.69 25.14
N LEU A 165 -17.70 -8.12 26.40
CA LEU A 165 -17.22 -7.36 27.55
C LEU A 165 -16.21 -8.17 28.35
N TYR A 166 -15.10 -7.55 28.74
CA TYR A 166 -14.00 -8.19 29.47
C TYR A 166 -13.46 -7.30 30.59
N HIS A 167 -13.04 -7.91 31.69
CA HIS A 167 -12.24 -7.23 32.73
C HIS A 167 -10.76 -7.55 32.52
N THR A 168 -10.08 -6.75 31.71
CA THR A 168 -8.74 -7.04 31.19
C THR A 168 -7.61 -7.01 32.21
N ASP A 169 -7.83 -6.39 33.38
CA ASP A 169 -6.85 -6.40 34.48
C ASP A 169 -6.67 -7.81 35.08
N VAL A 170 -7.71 -8.65 35.01
CA VAL A 170 -7.69 -10.03 35.53
C VAL A 170 -7.83 -11.08 34.41
N ASP A 171 -8.37 -10.70 33.25
CA ASP A 171 -8.51 -11.53 32.06
C ASP A 171 -7.94 -10.81 30.83
N ARG A 172 -6.61 -10.63 30.81
CA ARG A 172 -5.92 -9.97 29.70
C ARG A 172 -6.04 -10.74 28.37
N ALA A 173 -6.38 -12.03 28.41
CA ALA A 173 -6.54 -12.86 27.22
C ALA A 173 -7.93 -12.75 26.58
N GLU A 174 -8.87 -12.04 27.22
CA GLU A 174 -10.24 -11.85 26.73
C GLU A 174 -10.97 -13.21 26.54
N LEU A 175 -10.84 -14.10 27.52
CA LEU A 175 -11.39 -15.46 27.46
C LEU A 175 -12.85 -15.52 27.92
N HIS A 176 -13.23 -14.74 28.93
CA HIS A 176 -14.54 -14.81 29.57
C HIS A 176 -15.35 -13.57 29.19
N ASN A 177 -16.21 -13.72 28.18
CA ASN A 177 -17.14 -12.65 27.81
C ASN A 177 -18.21 -12.48 28.91
N LEU A 178 -18.22 -11.31 29.53
CA LEU A 178 -19.11 -10.93 30.63
C LEU A 178 -20.37 -10.18 30.18
N ALA A 179 -20.61 -10.02 28.87
CA ALA A 179 -21.71 -9.22 28.33
C ALA A 179 -23.08 -9.58 28.90
N ASP A 180 -23.39 -10.88 29.03
CA ASP A 180 -24.66 -11.36 29.57
C ASP A 180 -24.76 -11.20 31.09
N GLN A 181 -23.62 -11.18 31.80
CA GLN A 181 -23.59 -11.04 33.26
C GLN A 181 -23.55 -9.57 33.72
N GLU A 182 -22.99 -8.68 32.91
CA GLU A 182 -22.82 -7.25 33.21
C GLU A 182 -23.42 -6.37 32.08
N PRO A 183 -24.71 -6.53 31.72
CA PRO A 183 -25.31 -5.84 30.57
C PRO A 183 -25.41 -4.32 30.76
N GLU A 184 -25.55 -3.83 31.99
CA GLU A 184 -25.55 -2.40 32.28
C GLU A 184 -24.19 -1.77 31.99
N ARG A 185 -23.11 -2.39 32.48
CA ARG A 185 -21.73 -1.97 32.21
C ARG A 185 -21.42 -2.00 30.72
N LEU A 186 -21.84 -3.05 30.02
CA LEU A 186 -21.64 -3.12 28.57
C LEU A 186 -22.31 -1.93 27.87
N ASN A 187 -23.56 -1.60 28.22
CA ASN A 187 -24.25 -0.45 27.64
C ASN A 187 -23.55 0.88 27.97
N GLU A 188 -23.02 1.05 29.19
CA GLU A 188 -22.21 2.22 29.55
C GLU A 188 -20.96 2.34 28.68
N MET A 189 -20.22 1.23 28.48
CA MET A 189 -19.04 1.20 27.63
C MET A 189 -19.38 1.50 26.16
N ILE A 190 -20.47 0.94 25.63
CA ILE A 190 -20.92 1.22 24.26
C ILE A 190 -21.23 2.73 24.10
N ASN A 191 -21.94 3.33 25.05
CA ASN A 191 -22.24 4.76 25.03
C ASN A 191 -20.96 5.61 25.10
N LEU A 192 -20.00 5.21 25.95
CA LEU A 192 -18.68 5.85 26.03
C LEU A 192 -17.94 5.76 24.70
N TRP A 193 -17.96 4.60 24.03
CA TRP A 193 -17.36 4.44 22.71
C TRP A 193 -17.96 5.41 21.69
N TYR A 194 -19.28 5.59 21.66
CA TYR A 194 -19.92 6.54 20.73
C TYR A 194 -19.56 8.00 21.05
N ALA A 195 -19.47 8.37 22.33
CA ALA A 195 -19.02 9.70 22.73
C ALA A 195 -17.58 9.96 22.29
N GLU A 196 -16.68 9.00 22.53
CA GLU A 196 -15.30 9.06 22.10
C GLU A 196 -15.15 9.04 20.57
N ALA A 197 -15.96 8.27 19.85
CA ALA A 197 -15.98 8.24 18.39
C ALA A 197 -16.31 9.63 17.81
N GLY A 198 -17.28 10.34 18.41
CA GLY A 198 -17.60 11.72 18.03
C GLY A 198 -16.44 12.68 18.30
N ARG A 199 -15.80 12.57 19.48
CA ARG A 199 -14.64 13.41 19.87
C ARG A 199 -13.44 13.20 18.95
N ASN A 200 -13.21 11.96 18.52
CA ASN A 200 -12.06 11.56 17.70
C ASN A 200 -12.34 11.59 16.19
N GLY A 201 -13.52 12.04 15.75
CA GLY A 201 -13.85 12.14 14.33
C GLY A 201 -13.90 10.78 13.61
N ALA A 202 -14.29 9.72 14.31
CA ALA A 202 -14.25 8.35 13.80
C ALA A 202 -15.37 8.01 12.80
N PHE A 203 -16.30 8.94 12.54
CA PHE A 203 -17.41 8.73 11.60
C PHE A 203 -17.13 9.35 10.22
N PRO A 204 -17.64 8.72 9.13
CA PRO A 204 -18.36 7.44 9.09
C PRO A 204 -17.44 6.24 9.36
N LEU A 205 -18.01 5.14 9.87
CA LEU A 205 -17.27 3.88 10.01
C LEU A 205 -17.01 3.28 8.62
N ASP A 206 -15.82 2.73 8.45
CA ASP A 206 -15.33 2.22 7.17
C ASP A 206 -14.76 0.82 7.34
N ASP A 207 -15.43 -0.16 6.74
CA ASP A 207 -15.04 -1.57 6.67
C ASP A 207 -14.94 -2.05 5.21
N ARG A 208 -14.83 -1.13 4.25
CA ARG A 208 -14.71 -1.43 2.82
C ARG A 208 -13.59 -2.44 2.53
N SER A 209 -13.68 -3.11 1.38
CA SER A 209 -12.67 -4.08 0.98
C SER A 209 -11.27 -3.47 0.83
N ALA A 210 -10.23 -4.31 0.86
CA ALA A 210 -8.85 -3.87 0.67
C ALA A 210 -8.67 -3.06 -0.61
N ILE A 211 -9.26 -3.50 -1.72
CA ILE A 211 -9.16 -2.81 -3.01
C ILE A 211 -9.81 -1.41 -2.93
N GLU A 212 -11.00 -1.28 -2.36
CA GLU A 212 -11.68 0.01 -2.23
C GLU A 212 -10.89 1.00 -1.34
N ILE A 213 -10.34 0.52 -0.22
CA ILE A 213 -9.55 1.36 0.70
C ILE A 213 -8.23 1.78 0.05
N LEU A 214 -7.52 0.86 -0.60
CA LEU A 214 -6.21 1.14 -1.21
C LEU A 214 -6.31 1.95 -2.51
N THR A 215 -7.45 1.92 -3.19
CA THR A 215 -7.73 2.70 -4.41
C THR A 215 -8.43 4.03 -4.12
N THR A 216 -8.84 4.28 -2.87
CA THR A 216 -9.48 5.55 -2.48
C THR A 216 -8.59 6.73 -2.86
N PRO A 217 -9.12 7.74 -3.58
CA PRO A 217 -8.37 8.94 -3.92
C PRO A 217 -7.83 9.62 -2.67
N ARG A 218 -6.54 9.95 -2.67
CA ARG A 218 -5.87 10.67 -1.57
C ARG A 218 -5.42 12.04 -2.04
N PRO A 219 -5.34 13.03 -1.14
CA PRO A 219 -4.76 14.32 -1.47
C PRO A 219 -3.36 14.15 -2.06
N LEU A 220 -3.11 14.80 -3.19
CA LEU A 220 -1.81 14.83 -3.85
C LEU A 220 -1.18 16.21 -3.63
N LEU A 221 0.15 16.24 -3.49
CA LEU A 221 0.89 17.50 -3.44
C LEU A 221 0.88 18.24 -4.79
N SER A 222 0.64 17.51 -5.89
CA SER A 222 0.56 18.04 -7.23
C SER A 222 -0.89 18.21 -7.70
N PRO A 223 -1.18 19.21 -8.56
CA PRO A 223 -2.47 19.32 -9.25
C PRO A 223 -2.82 18.07 -10.06
N ALA A 224 -4.13 17.89 -10.30
CA ALA A 224 -4.61 16.86 -11.22
C ALA A 224 -4.02 17.07 -12.63
N ARG A 225 -3.56 15.98 -13.24
CA ARG A 225 -2.97 15.96 -14.57
C ARG A 225 -3.28 14.65 -15.27
N ASN A 226 -3.49 14.73 -16.58
CA ASN A 226 -3.65 13.57 -17.45
C ASN A 226 -2.32 13.13 -18.08
N ARG A 227 -1.27 13.94 -17.94
CA ARG A 227 0.05 13.66 -18.50
C ARG A 227 1.12 13.74 -17.42
N TYR A 228 2.00 12.75 -17.41
CA TYR A 228 3.10 12.61 -16.47
C TYR A 228 4.39 12.48 -17.27
N VAL A 229 5.44 13.21 -16.86
CA VAL A 229 6.75 13.14 -17.49
C VAL A 229 7.75 12.67 -16.46
N TYR A 230 8.50 11.63 -16.81
CA TYR A 230 9.52 10.99 -15.99
C TYR A 230 10.86 11.05 -16.73
N TYR A 231 11.94 11.14 -15.98
CA TYR A 231 13.30 11.23 -16.49
C TYR A 231 14.12 10.04 -15.97
N PRO A 232 15.11 9.55 -16.73
CA PRO A 232 16.04 8.55 -16.22
C PRO A 232 16.88 9.10 -15.07
N ASP A 233 17.62 8.22 -14.39
CA ASP A 233 18.57 8.55 -13.32
C ASP A 233 17.96 9.25 -12.09
N LEU A 234 16.64 9.19 -11.95
CA LEU A 234 15.91 9.65 -10.77
C LEU A 234 15.58 8.48 -9.83
N ALA A 235 15.23 8.85 -8.61
CA ALA A 235 14.67 7.91 -7.64
C ALA A 235 13.35 7.31 -8.19
N GLU A 236 13.10 6.07 -7.79
CA GLU A 236 11.81 5.41 -8.06
C GLU A 236 10.66 6.29 -7.53
N VAL A 237 9.62 6.44 -8.36
CA VAL A 237 8.41 7.15 -7.96
C VAL A 237 7.44 6.14 -7.35
N PRO A 238 7.11 6.24 -6.04
CA PRO A 238 6.19 5.29 -5.41
C PRO A 238 4.86 5.23 -6.16
N GLU A 239 4.26 4.04 -6.30
CA GLU A 239 3.01 3.84 -7.07
C GLU A 239 1.90 4.82 -6.67
N SER A 240 1.82 5.20 -5.38
CA SER A 240 0.82 6.16 -4.89
C SER A 240 0.98 7.60 -5.41
N GLN A 241 2.16 7.95 -5.93
CA GLN A 241 2.48 9.26 -6.53
C GLN A 241 2.72 9.16 -8.04
N ALA A 242 2.95 7.94 -8.55
CA ALA A 242 3.10 7.65 -9.96
C ALA A 242 1.77 7.78 -10.72
N VAL A 243 1.86 7.71 -12.05
CA VAL A 243 0.71 7.71 -12.93
C VAL A 243 -0.20 6.51 -12.64
N ASN A 244 -1.49 6.78 -12.50
CA ASN A 244 -2.50 5.74 -12.27
C ASN A 244 -3.15 5.32 -13.61
N ILE A 245 -2.78 4.13 -14.10
CA ILE A 245 -3.31 3.54 -15.33
C ILE A 245 -4.50 2.61 -15.10
N ARG A 246 -4.96 2.47 -13.85
CA ARG A 246 -6.00 1.49 -13.50
C ARG A 246 -7.35 1.89 -14.08
N ASN A 247 -8.03 0.88 -14.60
CA ASN A 247 -9.36 0.94 -15.19
C ASN A 247 -9.58 2.02 -16.29
N ARG A 248 -8.54 2.36 -17.07
CA ARG A 248 -8.61 3.38 -18.14
C ARG A 248 -7.64 3.08 -19.28
N SER A 249 -7.85 3.74 -20.42
CA SER A 249 -6.86 3.79 -21.50
C SER A 249 -5.64 4.60 -21.10
N TYR A 250 -4.47 4.25 -21.64
CA TYR A 250 -3.22 4.97 -21.39
C TYR A 250 -2.25 4.83 -22.56
N GLY A 251 -1.39 5.83 -22.74
CA GLY A 251 -0.26 5.81 -23.67
C GLY A 251 1.05 6.04 -22.92
N ILE A 252 2.10 5.34 -23.32
CA ILE A 252 3.47 5.51 -22.85
C ILE A 252 4.30 5.85 -24.08
N GLY A 253 5.06 6.94 -24.03
CA GLY A 253 6.00 7.33 -25.08
C GLY A 253 7.37 7.63 -24.48
N ALA A 254 8.37 6.85 -24.87
CA ALA A 254 9.77 7.08 -24.54
C ALA A 254 10.44 7.86 -25.68
N LEU A 255 10.93 9.07 -25.37
CA LEU A 255 11.77 9.85 -26.28
C LEU A 255 13.23 9.43 -26.05
N VAL A 256 13.86 8.87 -27.07
CA VAL A 256 15.19 8.26 -26.98
C VAL A 256 16.09 8.64 -28.14
N ASP A 257 17.39 8.61 -27.89
CA ASP A 257 18.44 8.69 -28.91
C ASP A 257 19.17 7.35 -28.98
N ILE A 258 19.17 6.74 -30.16
CA ILE A 258 19.77 5.43 -30.43
C ILE A 258 20.80 5.59 -31.56
N PRO A 259 22.10 5.79 -31.24
CA PRO A 259 23.12 6.11 -32.24
C PRO A 259 23.47 4.94 -33.17
N ALA A 260 23.23 3.71 -32.73
CA ALA A 260 23.52 2.49 -33.49
C ALA A 260 22.61 1.34 -33.03
N LEU A 261 22.58 0.26 -33.82
CA LEU A 261 21.92 -0.98 -33.41
C LEU A 261 22.56 -1.54 -32.12
N GLY A 262 21.78 -2.30 -31.35
CA GLY A 262 22.23 -2.91 -30.10
C GLY A 262 21.83 -2.14 -28.83
N ALA A 263 20.90 -1.17 -28.94
CA ALA A 263 20.25 -0.63 -27.75
C ALA A 263 19.40 -1.72 -27.09
N GLU A 264 19.53 -1.87 -25.77
CA GLU A 264 18.84 -2.89 -24.99
C GLU A 264 18.57 -2.39 -23.56
N GLY A 265 17.54 -2.93 -22.92
CA GLY A 265 17.21 -2.64 -21.52
C GLY A 265 15.87 -1.94 -21.35
N VAL A 266 15.55 -1.61 -20.11
CA VAL A 266 14.25 -1.08 -19.70
C VAL A 266 14.14 0.41 -20.05
N LEU A 267 13.13 0.78 -20.82
CA LEU A 267 12.78 2.19 -21.05
C LEU A 267 11.91 2.72 -19.92
N PHE A 268 10.93 1.92 -19.51
CA PHE A 268 9.94 2.22 -18.48
C PHE A 268 9.55 0.93 -17.77
N ALA A 269 9.45 0.97 -16.44
CA ALA A 269 8.87 -0.11 -15.64
C ALA A 269 8.04 0.47 -14.49
N HIS A 270 6.95 -0.20 -14.15
CA HIS A 270 6.10 0.15 -13.01
C HIS A 270 5.45 -1.13 -12.44
N GLY A 271 5.78 -1.46 -11.20
CA GLY A 271 5.36 -2.70 -10.54
C GLY A 271 6.45 -3.78 -10.59
N SER A 272 6.06 -5.05 -10.45
CA SER A 272 6.99 -6.19 -10.35
C SER A 272 6.46 -7.46 -10.99
N ARG A 273 7.17 -8.59 -10.82
CA ARG A 273 6.69 -9.93 -11.19
C ARG A 273 5.39 -10.35 -10.50
N PHE A 274 4.96 -9.64 -9.47
CA PHE A 274 3.70 -9.91 -8.78
C PHE A 274 2.53 -9.10 -9.34
N GLY A 275 2.78 -8.23 -10.32
CA GLY A 275 1.83 -7.32 -10.92
C GLY A 275 2.56 -6.08 -11.39
N GLY A 276 2.48 -5.73 -12.66
CA GLY A 276 3.25 -4.61 -13.21
C GLY A 276 3.27 -4.57 -14.72
N HIS A 277 3.92 -3.54 -15.27
CA HIS A 277 4.11 -3.40 -16.70
C HIS A 277 5.42 -2.71 -17.05
N ALA A 278 5.95 -3.03 -18.23
CA ALA A 278 7.22 -2.49 -18.69
C ALA A 278 7.29 -2.35 -20.20
N LEU A 279 8.01 -1.33 -20.66
CA LEU A 279 8.41 -1.09 -22.03
C LEU A 279 9.94 -1.18 -22.11
N TYR A 280 10.48 -2.03 -22.97
CA TYR A 280 11.91 -2.31 -23.02
C TYR A 280 12.36 -2.70 -24.42
N ILE A 281 13.67 -2.61 -24.69
CA ILE A 281 14.26 -3.05 -25.95
C ILE A 281 15.06 -4.32 -25.70
N LYS A 282 14.90 -5.33 -26.55
CA LYS A 282 15.68 -6.58 -26.53
C LYS A 282 15.80 -7.13 -27.93
N ASN A 283 17.00 -7.58 -28.32
CA ASN A 283 17.28 -8.12 -29.66
C ASN A 283 16.82 -7.15 -30.77
N ASN A 284 17.10 -5.85 -30.60
CA ASN A 284 16.67 -4.76 -31.49
C ASN A 284 15.14 -4.63 -31.69
N ARG A 285 14.31 -5.24 -30.86
CA ARG A 285 12.85 -5.10 -30.93
C ARG A 285 12.32 -4.34 -29.72
N LEU A 286 11.25 -3.58 -29.94
CA LEU A 286 10.48 -2.98 -28.87
C LEU A 286 9.57 -4.06 -28.26
N HIS A 287 9.60 -4.19 -26.94
CA HIS A 287 8.78 -5.14 -26.19
C HIS A 287 7.96 -4.41 -25.16
N TYR A 288 6.75 -4.94 -24.94
CA TYR A 288 5.95 -4.59 -23.78
C TYR A 288 5.54 -5.84 -23.04
N ALA A 289 5.68 -5.82 -21.72
CA ALA A 289 5.20 -6.87 -20.84
C ALA A 289 4.18 -6.30 -19.86
N TYR A 290 3.10 -7.04 -19.64
CA TYR A 290 2.16 -6.81 -18.55
C TYR A 290 2.05 -8.07 -17.70
N ASN A 291 2.52 -8.02 -16.47
CA ASN A 291 2.35 -9.09 -15.50
C ASN A 291 1.02 -8.89 -14.75
N TRP A 292 0.08 -9.81 -14.95
CA TRP A 292 -1.25 -9.70 -14.35
C TRP A 292 -1.28 -10.41 -13.00
N VAL A 293 -1.20 -9.64 -11.91
CA VAL A 293 -1.21 -10.07 -10.49
C VAL A 293 -0.27 -11.24 -10.14
N GLY A 294 0.80 -11.45 -10.92
CA GLY A 294 1.75 -12.54 -10.72
C GLY A 294 1.26 -13.90 -11.20
N HIS A 295 0.11 -13.97 -11.88
CA HIS A 295 -0.43 -15.24 -12.40
C HIS A 295 0.13 -15.57 -13.77
N PHE A 296 0.23 -14.56 -14.65
CA PHE A 296 0.78 -14.72 -16.00
C PHE A 296 1.25 -13.39 -16.59
N GLU A 297 2.18 -13.50 -17.53
CA GLU A 297 2.70 -12.37 -18.31
C GLU A 297 2.02 -12.32 -19.68
N GLN A 298 1.67 -11.12 -20.12
CA GLN A 298 1.18 -10.83 -21.47
C GLN A 298 2.27 -10.02 -22.18
N LYS A 299 2.79 -10.53 -23.30
CA LYS A 299 3.92 -9.94 -24.02
C LYS A 299 3.54 -9.55 -25.42
N ILE A 300 4.01 -8.38 -25.84
CA ILE A 300 3.88 -7.87 -27.19
C ILE A 300 5.27 -7.52 -27.69
N VAL A 301 5.59 -7.97 -28.89
CA VAL A 301 6.89 -7.76 -29.53
C VAL A 301 6.69 -7.03 -30.85
N GLY A 302 7.48 -5.98 -31.09
CA GLY A 302 7.50 -5.26 -32.34
C GLY A 302 7.94 -6.14 -33.52
N SER A 303 7.20 -6.06 -34.61
CA SER A 303 7.46 -6.78 -35.87
C SER A 303 8.53 -6.13 -36.73
N GLU A 304 9.04 -4.96 -36.33
CA GLU A 304 10.17 -4.26 -36.97
C GLU A 304 11.31 -4.01 -35.98
N ASP A 305 12.54 -3.89 -36.50
CA ASP A 305 13.69 -3.44 -35.70
C ASP A 305 13.47 -2.00 -35.24
N VAL A 306 13.94 -1.68 -34.03
CA VAL A 306 13.93 -0.32 -33.51
C VAL A 306 14.83 0.55 -34.39
N PRO A 307 14.35 1.71 -34.87
CA PRO A 307 15.15 2.59 -35.72
C PRO A 307 16.36 3.14 -34.96
N VAL A 308 17.39 3.54 -35.70
CA VAL A 308 18.52 4.33 -35.20
C VAL A 308 18.31 5.80 -35.56
N GLY A 309 18.72 6.69 -34.67
CA GLY A 309 18.50 8.12 -34.84
C GLY A 309 18.36 8.85 -33.51
N ASN A 310 18.10 10.15 -33.60
CA ASN A 310 17.79 11.00 -32.47
C ASN A 310 16.29 11.29 -32.43
N ASP A 311 15.79 11.70 -31.27
CA ASP A 311 14.40 12.10 -31.05
C ASP A 311 13.38 11.02 -31.46
N LEU A 312 13.77 9.75 -31.31
CA LEU A 312 12.90 8.62 -31.62
C LEU A 312 11.83 8.48 -30.54
N ILE A 313 10.59 8.25 -30.95
CA ILE A 313 9.50 7.94 -30.02
C ILE A 313 9.17 6.46 -30.10
N LEU A 314 9.42 5.73 -29.02
CA LEU A 314 9.03 4.34 -28.85
C LEU A 314 7.86 4.28 -27.89
N ALA A 315 6.74 3.73 -28.33
CA ALA A 315 5.49 3.87 -27.58
C ALA A 315 4.69 2.58 -27.44
N ALA A 316 3.89 2.54 -26.37
CA ALA A 316 2.85 1.54 -26.14
C ALA A 316 1.54 2.27 -25.80
N ASN A 317 0.45 1.89 -26.46
CA ASN A 317 -0.87 2.51 -26.26
C ASN A 317 -1.91 1.43 -25.96
N PHE A 318 -2.55 1.51 -24.80
CA PHE A 318 -3.65 0.64 -24.39
C PHE A 318 -4.98 1.37 -24.55
N VAL A 319 -5.85 0.81 -25.40
CA VAL A 319 -7.23 1.27 -25.57
C VAL A 319 -8.15 0.29 -24.87
N LYS A 320 -8.71 0.72 -23.74
CA LYS A 320 -9.73 -0.04 -23.01
C LYS A 320 -11.01 -0.11 -23.86
N ASP A 321 -11.54 -1.31 -24.04
CA ASP A 321 -12.82 -1.55 -24.71
C ASP A 321 -13.80 -2.41 -23.89
N GLY A 322 -13.37 -2.91 -22.73
CA GLY A 322 -14.23 -3.69 -21.84
C GLY A 322 -13.62 -3.93 -20.47
N GLU A 323 -14.33 -4.72 -19.66
CA GLU A 323 -13.88 -5.19 -18.35
C GLU A 323 -14.25 -6.67 -18.18
N ASP A 324 -13.33 -7.49 -17.69
CA ASP A 324 -13.56 -8.91 -17.42
C ASP A 324 -12.59 -9.45 -16.34
N PRO A 325 -13.05 -9.62 -15.08
CA PRO A 325 -14.33 -9.17 -14.48
C PRO A 325 -14.41 -7.64 -14.28
N PRO A 326 -15.50 -7.06 -13.70
CA PRO A 326 -15.55 -5.63 -13.37
C PRO A 326 -14.30 -5.14 -12.60
N GLY A 327 -13.77 -3.98 -13.00
CA GLY A 327 -12.51 -3.41 -12.52
C GLY A 327 -11.25 -3.90 -13.26
N VAL A 328 -11.30 -5.07 -13.91
CA VAL A 328 -10.20 -5.64 -14.69
C VAL A 328 -10.37 -5.21 -16.14
N SER A 329 -9.70 -4.13 -16.55
CA SER A 329 -9.84 -3.64 -17.93
C SER A 329 -9.30 -4.64 -18.94
N THR A 330 -10.04 -4.80 -20.03
CA THR A 330 -9.61 -5.50 -21.26
C THR A 330 -9.53 -4.49 -22.40
N GLY A 331 -8.65 -4.75 -23.36
CA GLY A 331 -8.44 -3.83 -24.46
C GLY A 331 -7.31 -4.24 -25.39
N MET A 332 -7.09 -3.44 -26.41
CA MET A 332 -5.97 -3.62 -27.34
C MET A 332 -4.78 -2.81 -26.85
N LEU A 333 -3.62 -3.45 -26.71
CA LEU A 333 -2.34 -2.75 -26.55
C LEU A 333 -1.60 -2.80 -27.89
N SER A 334 -1.17 -1.64 -28.38
CA SER A 334 -0.41 -1.50 -29.62
C SER A 334 0.96 -0.84 -29.36
N LEU A 335 1.99 -1.31 -30.05
CA LEU A 335 3.36 -0.77 -30.02
C LEU A 335 3.64 0.07 -31.26
N TYR A 336 4.42 1.13 -31.09
CA TYR A 336 4.72 2.08 -32.16
C TYR A 336 6.19 2.52 -32.18
N HIS A 337 6.70 2.73 -33.40
CA HIS A 337 7.89 3.53 -33.69
C HIS A 337 7.43 4.82 -34.38
N GLY A 338 7.44 5.95 -33.68
CA GLY A 338 6.74 7.15 -34.14
C GLY A 338 5.29 6.80 -34.46
N GLU A 339 4.82 7.14 -35.66
CA GLU A 339 3.44 6.87 -36.09
C GLU A 339 3.21 5.43 -36.60
N THR A 340 4.27 4.65 -36.80
CA THR A 340 4.17 3.30 -37.37
C THR A 340 3.86 2.29 -36.29
N LYS A 341 2.68 1.65 -36.38
CA LYS A 341 2.30 0.54 -35.52
C LYS A 341 3.11 -0.70 -35.89
N VAL A 342 3.85 -1.24 -34.93
CA VAL A 342 4.76 -2.37 -35.15
C VAL A 342 4.31 -3.64 -34.43
N GLY A 343 3.37 -3.59 -33.50
CA GLY A 343 2.83 -4.77 -32.84
C GLY A 343 1.51 -4.46 -32.14
N GLU A 344 0.70 -5.48 -31.88
CA GLU A 344 -0.49 -5.36 -31.05
C GLU A 344 -0.93 -6.70 -30.48
N GLU A 345 -1.55 -6.68 -29.32
CA GLU A 345 -2.20 -7.84 -28.72
C GLU A 345 -3.33 -7.39 -27.78
N ARG A 346 -4.33 -8.26 -27.61
CA ARG A 346 -5.38 -8.05 -26.64
C ARG A 346 -4.88 -8.43 -25.25
N ILE A 347 -4.93 -7.48 -24.31
CA ILE A 347 -4.48 -7.71 -22.94
C ILE A 347 -5.58 -7.39 -21.92
N LYS A 348 -5.36 -7.82 -20.69
CA LYS A 348 -6.06 -7.37 -19.50
C LYS A 348 -5.14 -6.76 -18.46
N THR A 349 -5.65 -5.78 -17.71
CA THR A 349 -4.92 -5.06 -16.66
C THR A 349 -5.55 -5.29 -15.30
N GLN A 350 -4.77 -5.22 -14.22
CA GLN A 350 -5.25 -5.51 -12.88
C GLN A 350 -6.02 -4.32 -12.26
N PRO A 351 -6.96 -4.57 -11.33
CA PRO A 351 -7.90 -3.55 -10.86
C PRO A 351 -7.32 -2.70 -9.72
N GLY A 352 -6.41 -3.28 -8.93
CA GLY A 352 -5.80 -2.69 -7.76
C GLY A 352 -4.34 -2.32 -7.98
N LYS A 353 -3.59 -2.21 -6.88
CA LYS A 353 -2.18 -1.82 -6.92
C LYS A 353 -1.28 -2.93 -7.47
N PHE A 354 -0.13 -2.56 -8.01
CA PHE A 354 0.95 -3.48 -8.42
C PHE A 354 1.66 -4.13 -7.25
N SER A 355 1.84 -3.38 -6.16
CA SER A 355 2.32 -3.89 -4.88
C SER A 355 1.72 -3.13 -3.70
N ILE A 356 1.78 -3.71 -2.50
CA ILE A 356 1.46 -2.99 -1.26
C ILE A 356 2.60 -2.04 -0.89
N ALA A 357 3.85 -2.48 -1.10
CA ALA A 357 5.05 -1.76 -0.74
C ALA A 357 6.25 -2.23 -1.57
N GLY A 358 7.30 -1.41 -1.61
CA GLY A 358 8.60 -1.80 -2.17
C GLY A 358 8.67 -1.81 -3.69
N GLU A 359 7.66 -1.27 -4.39
CA GLU A 359 7.66 -1.13 -5.84
C GLU A 359 7.12 0.24 -6.26
N GLY A 360 7.60 0.70 -7.41
CA GLY A 360 7.22 1.99 -7.99
C GLY A 360 7.58 2.06 -9.47
N LEU A 361 7.57 3.29 -9.99
CA LEU A 361 7.84 3.58 -11.39
C LEU A 361 9.29 4.02 -11.56
N CYS A 362 9.98 3.37 -12.50
CA CYS A 362 11.35 3.67 -12.91
C CYS A 362 11.42 3.95 -14.42
N VAL A 363 12.38 4.79 -14.81
CA VAL A 363 12.75 5.05 -16.22
C VAL A 363 14.21 4.66 -16.39
N GLY A 364 14.51 3.92 -17.45
CA GLY A 364 15.87 3.47 -17.75
C GLY A 364 16.36 2.24 -16.99
N ARG A 365 15.55 1.69 -16.07
CA ARG A 365 15.86 0.51 -15.25
C ARG A 365 14.59 -0.07 -14.62
N ASP A 366 14.69 -1.26 -14.06
CA ASP A 366 13.71 -1.85 -13.14
C ASP A 366 14.42 -2.20 -11.82
N GLY A 367 14.22 -1.35 -10.80
CA GLY A 367 14.99 -1.39 -9.56
C GLY A 367 14.52 -2.42 -8.53
N GLY A 368 13.23 -2.78 -8.59
CA GLY A 368 12.60 -3.77 -7.72
C GLY A 368 12.79 -5.19 -8.24
N GLU A 369 11.81 -6.06 -7.98
CA GLU A 369 11.74 -7.35 -8.67
C GLU A 369 11.25 -7.14 -10.11
N PRO A 370 11.88 -7.73 -11.13
CA PRO A 370 11.58 -7.42 -12.51
C PRO A 370 10.13 -7.75 -12.86
N VAL A 371 9.45 -6.88 -13.62
CA VAL A 371 8.09 -7.16 -14.13
C VAL A 371 8.03 -8.46 -14.94
N THR A 372 9.11 -8.77 -15.67
CA THR A 372 9.25 -9.97 -16.49
C THR A 372 10.66 -10.54 -16.42
N ASP A 373 10.77 -11.86 -16.46
CA ASP A 373 12.07 -12.54 -16.60
C ASP A 373 12.70 -12.38 -18.01
N ASP A 374 11.99 -11.72 -18.94
CA ASP A 374 12.46 -11.55 -20.33
C ASP A 374 13.39 -10.35 -20.54
N TYR A 375 13.63 -9.51 -19.53
CA TYR A 375 14.53 -8.37 -19.68
C TYR A 375 15.95 -8.79 -20.13
N PRO A 376 16.63 -7.97 -20.95
CA PRO A 376 18.04 -8.15 -21.23
C PRO A 376 18.89 -7.62 -20.07
N GLY A 377 20.15 -8.03 -20.05
CA GLY A 377 21.14 -7.57 -19.07
C GLY A 377 20.91 -8.07 -17.63
N PRO A 378 21.86 -7.82 -16.73
CA PRO A 378 21.70 -8.11 -15.31
C PRO A 378 20.79 -7.09 -14.64
N HIS A 379 20.21 -7.43 -13.49
CA HIS A 379 19.52 -6.48 -12.61
C HIS A 379 20.43 -5.26 -12.32
N PRO A 380 19.93 -4.01 -12.40
CA PRO A 380 18.53 -3.59 -12.52
C PRO A 380 18.05 -3.39 -13.98
N HIS A 381 18.60 -4.14 -14.94
CA HIS A 381 18.19 -4.15 -16.35
C HIS A 381 18.27 -2.77 -17.01
N GLU A 382 19.38 -2.08 -16.75
CA GLU A 382 19.61 -0.72 -17.22
C GLU A 382 19.54 -0.62 -18.76
N PHE A 383 18.99 0.48 -19.23
CA PHE A 383 19.04 0.83 -20.64
C PHE A 383 20.46 1.18 -21.07
N THR A 384 20.91 0.55 -22.15
CA THR A 384 22.24 0.72 -22.73
C THR A 384 22.16 0.88 -24.25
N GLY A 385 23.23 1.38 -24.86
CA GLY A 385 23.29 1.57 -26.32
C GLY A 385 22.48 2.76 -26.84
N GLY A 386 22.02 3.64 -25.96
CA GLY A 386 21.30 4.88 -26.28
C GLY A 386 21.14 5.79 -25.07
N THR A 387 20.40 6.88 -25.23
CA THR A 387 20.00 7.79 -24.14
C THR A 387 18.47 7.88 -24.08
N ILE A 388 17.90 7.89 -22.89
CA ILE A 388 16.48 8.22 -22.69
C ILE A 388 16.41 9.70 -22.34
N ASN A 389 15.74 10.50 -23.15
CA ASN A 389 15.54 11.91 -22.86
C ASN A 389 14.44 12.08 -21.80
N ARG A 390 13.31 11.41 -22.00
CA ARG A 390 12.17 11.37 -21.06
C ARG A 390 11.17 10.28 -21.45
N VAL A 391 10.33 9.89 -20.50
CA VAL A 391 9.14 9.07 -20.75
C VAL A 391 7.90 9.85 -20.36
N ALA A 392 6.96 10.00 -21.29
CA ALA A 392 5.65 10.56 -21.03
C ALA A 392 4.61 9.45 -20.89
N VAL A 393 3.75 9.53 -19.88
CA VAL A 393 2.55 8.70 -19.75
C VAL A 393 1.32 9.58 -19.81
N ASP A 394 0.47 9.34 -20.79
CA ASP A 394 -0.83 9.99 -20.95
C ASP A 394 -1.94 9.04 -20.52
N VAL A 395 -2.88 9.55 -19.74
CA VAL A 395 -4.05 8.81 -19.28
C VAL A 395 -5.36 9.51 -19.65
N SER A 396 -5.34 10.55 -20.47
CA SER A 396 -6.52 11.31 -20.87
C SER A 396 -7.62 10.44 -21.51
N GLY A 397 -7.21 9.33 -22.13
CA GLY A 397 -8.09 8.43 -22.89
C GLY A 397 -8.18 8.79 -24.36
N GLU A 398 -7.60 9.92 -24.78
CA GLU A 398 -7.42 10.23 -26.19
C GLU A 398 -6.35 9.30 -26.80
N PRO A 399 -6.57 8.76 -28.00
CA PRO A 399 -5.56 7.96 -28.68
C PRO A 399 -4.26 8.75 -28.84
N TYR A 400 -3.14 8.13 -28.51
CA TYR A 400 -1.78 8.67 -28.70
C TYR A 400 -1.41 8.71 -30.19
N ILE A 401 -2.12 9.53 -30.99
CA ILE A 401 -2.04 9.56 -32.46
C ILE A 401 -1.42 10.87 -32.99
N ASP A 402 -1.20 11.90 -32.16
CA ASP A 402 -0.65 13.19 -32.64
C ASP A 402 0.79 13.46 -32.12
N LEU A 403 1.71 12.58 -32.53
CA LEU A 403 3.09 12.47 -32.03
C LEU A 403 3.99 13.66 -32.44
N GLU A 404 3.90 14.15 -33.67
CA GLU A 404 4.71 15.29 -34.13
C GLU A 404 4.21 16.61 -33.55
N ARG A 405 2.89 16.78 -33.43
CA ARG A 405 2.29 18.02 -32.91
C ARG A 405 2.49 18.16 -31.41
N GLU A 406 2.56 17.05 -30.67
CA GLU A 406 2.94 17.04 -29.26
C GLU A 406 4.43 17.23 -29.02
N ALA A 407 5.32 16.57 -29.78
CA ALA A 407 6.76 16.80 -29.66
C ALA A 407 7.10 18.27 -29.94
N ALA A 408 6.50 18.87 -30.98
CA ALA A 408 6.62 20.29 -31.29
C ALA A 408 5.98 21.20 -30.23
N ALA A 409 4.81 20.86 -29.68
CA ALA A 409 4.15 21.66 -28.64
C ALA A 409 4.87 21.60 -27.28
N MET A 410 5.59 20.52 -26.97
CA MET A 410 6.38 20.39 -25.75
C MET A 410 7.74 21.09 -25.87
N LEU A 411 8.40 21.01 -27.03
CA LEU A 411 9.63 21.77 -27.31
C LEU A 411 9.38 23.29 -27.41
N ALA A 412 8.14 23.72 -27.69
CA ALA A 412 7.74 25.13 -27.76
C ALA A 412 7.24 25.73 -26.43
N ARG A 413 7.16 24.94 -25.35
CA ARG A 413 6.74 25.40 -24.00
C ARG A 413 7.89 25.50 -23.00
N GLU A 414 9.11 25.18 -23.43
CA GLU A 414 10.38 25.56 -22.83
C GLU A 414 10.95 26.78 -23.59
#